data_AF-A0A2K8UES5-F1
#
_entry.id   AF-A0A2K8UES5-F1
#
_cell.length_a   1.000
_cell.length_b   1.000
_cell.length_c   1.000
_cell.angle_alpha   90.00
_cell.angle_beta   90.00
_cell.angle_gamma   90.00
#
_symmetry.space_group_name_H-M   'P 1'
#
loop_
_entity.id
_entity.type
_entity.pdbx_description
1 polymer ?
#
loop_
_entity_poly.entity_id
_entity_poly.type
_entity_poly.pdbx_seq_one_letter_code
_entity_poly.pdbx_strand_id
1 'polypeptide(L)'
;MRVSHAAPALWSALHPGAVLILTAEEDNPHDPQAVAVYWRGCKLGYLPRAENLVVSRLLARRRTLSARVRRLLPGAEHDQRLLLDVLML
;
A
#
# COMPACT_ATOMS: atom_id res chain seq x y z
N MET A 1 6.13 2.14 3.53
CA MET A 1 5.67 1.89 2.18
C MET A 1 6.74 2.31 1.20
N ARG A 2 7.35 1.37 0.47
CA ARG A 2 8.42 1.68 -0.49
C ARG A 2 7.81 2.38 -1.70
N VAL A 3 8.12 3.66 -1.89
CA VAL A 3 7.56 4.48 -2.96
C VAL A 3 8.09 4.01 -4.32
N SER A 4 7.20 3.70 -5.25
CA SER A 4 7.59 3.54 -6.66
C SER A 4 7.88 4.92 -7.27
N HIS A 5 8.91 5.03 -8.12
CA HIS A 5 9.28 6.26 -8.85
C HIS A 5 8.16 6.83 -9.75
N ALA A 6 7.00 6.16 -9.82
CA ALA A 6 5.84 6.58 -10.56
C ALA A 6 5.08 7.70 -9.82
N ALA A 7 5.34 8.93 -10.27
CA ALA A 7 4.53 10.14 -10.15
C ALA A 7 4.51 10.85 -8.77
N PRO A 8 5.48 11.74 -8.52
CA PRO A 8 5.40 12.77 -7.47
C PRO A 8 4.08 13.54 -7.45
N ALA A 9 3.45 13.73 -8.62
CA ALA A 9 2.16 14.42 -8.73
C ALA A 9 0.99 13.69 -8.06
N LEU A 10 1.00 12.34 -8.00
CA LEU A 10 -0.03 11.57 -7.28
C LEU A 10 0.04 11.80 -5.78
N TRP A 11 1.26 11.94 -5.24
CA TRP A 11 1.47 12.18 -3.82
C TRP A 11 0.87 13.50 -3.36
N SER A 12 0.95 14.55 -4.19
CA SER A 12 0.34 15.85 -3.90
C SER A 12 -1.19 15.82 -3.86
N ALA A 13 -1.83 14.91 -4.60
CA ALA A 13 -3.29 14.78 -4.65
C ALA A 13 -3.86 13.82 -3.58
N LEU A 14 -2.99 13.02 -2.95
CA LEU A 14 -3.36 12.08 -1.92
C LEU A 14 -3.82 12.84 -0.67
N HIS A 15 -4.85 12.34 0.01
CA HIS A 15 -5.44 12.99 1.18
C HIS A 15 -5.94 11.94 2.20
N PRO A 16 -6.04 12.28 3.49
CA PRO A 16 -6.69 11.42 4.47
C PRO A 16 -8.11 11.07 4.02
N GLY A 17 -8.48 9.80 4.15
CA GLY A 17 -9.75 9.27 3.64
C GLY A 17 -9.69 8.65 2.24
N ALA A 18 -8.62 8.89 1.48
CA ALA A 18 -8.45 8.24 0.18
C ALA A 18 -8.45 6.71 0.33
N VAL A 19 -9.30 6.05 -0.46
CA VAL A 19 -9.39 4.59 -0.51
C VAL A 19 -8.34 4.06 -1.48
N LEU A 20 -7.58 3.07 -1.01
CA LEU A 20 -6.49 2.41 -1.71
C LEU A 20 -6.86 0.95 -1.94
N ILE A 21 -6.32 0.39 -3.02
CA ILE A 21 -6.45 -1.02 -3.37
C ILE A 21 -5.16 -1.73 -2.96
N LEU A 22 -5.31 -2.91 -2.36
CA LEU A 22 -4.21 -3.77 -1.96
C LEU A 22 -4.19 -5.01 -2.85
N THR A 23 -3.03 -5.33 -3.41
CA THR A 23 -2.85 -6.49 -4.31
C THR A 23 -1.63 -7.28 -3.85
N ALA A 24 -1.80 -8.58 -3.62
CA ALA A 24 -0.66 -9.47 -3.34
C ALA A 24 0.10 -9.75 -4.65
N GLU A 25 1.43 -9.72 -4.58
CA GLU A 25 2.32 -10.08 -5.67
C GLU A 25 3.18 -11.27 -5.23
N GLU A 26 2.60 -12.48 -5.21
CA GLU A 26 3.24 -13.71 -4.72
C GLU A 26 4.47 -14.11 -5.56
N ASP A 27 4.47 -13.76 -6.85
CA ASP A 27 5.58 -13.99 -7.78
C ASP A 27 6.66 -12.91 -7.71
N ASN A 28 6.60 -11.99 -6.75
CA ASN A 28 7.60 -10.93 -6.63
C ASN A 28 8.96 -11.54 -6.25
N PRO A 29 10.00 -11.39 -7.10
CA PRO A 29 11.27 -12.10 -6.93
C PRO A 29 12.07 -11.66 -5.69
N HIS A 30 11.70 -10.53 -5.08
CA HIS A 30 12.38 -9.99 -3.92
C HIS A 30 11.67 -10.30 -2.60
N ASP A 31 10.36 -10.53 -2.64
CA ASP A 31 9.54 -10.75 -1.45
C ASP A 31 8.19 -11.41 -1.84
N PRO A 32 8.00 -12.72 -1.60
CA PRO A 32 6.75 -13.40 -1.94
C PRO A 32 5.55 -12.91 -1.10
N GLN A 33 5.78 -12.09 -0.07
CA GLN A 33 4.73 -11.47 0.75
C GLN A 33 4.47 -10.02 0.33
N ALA A 34 5.05 -9.56 -0.78
CA ALA A 34 4.84 -8.21 -1.28
C ALA A 34 3.36 -7.92 -1.50
N VAL A 35 2.90 -6.81 -0.91
CA VAL A 35 1.56 -6.26 -1.15
C VAL A 35 1.71 -4.89 -1.77
N ALA A 36 1.34 -4.78 -3.03
CA ALA A 36 1.32 -3.54 -3.77
C ALA A 36 0.10 -2.70 -3.38
N VAL A 37 0.32 -1.39 -3.27
CA VAL A 37 -0.69 -0.39 -2.90
C VAL A 37 -0.97 0.48 -4.12
N TYR A 38 -2.24 0.54 -4.51
CA TYR A 38 -2.71 1.29 -5.68
C TYR A 38 -3.70 2.38 -5.27
N TRP A 39 -3.66 3.51 -5.98
CA TRP A 39 -4.65 4.56 -5.90
C TRP A 39 -5.04 5.02 -7.30
N ARG A 40 -6.34 5.04 -7.61
CA ARG A 40 -6.86 5.43 -8.94
C ARG A 40 -6.16 4.69 -10.11
N GLY A 41 -5.85 3.40 -9.91
CA GLY A 41 -5.15 2.57 -10.90
C GLY A 41 -3.63 2.76 -10.96
N CYS A 42 -3.07 3.70 -10.19
CA CYS A 42 -1.62 3.94 -10.18
C CYS A 42 -0.96 3.27 -8.97
N LYS A 43 0.16 2.57 -9.19
CA LYS A 43 0.95 1.96 -8.11
C LYS A 43 1.66 3.06 -7.33
N LEU A 44 1.36 3.16 -6.04
CA LEU A 44 2.03 4.10 -5.14
C LEU A 44 3.28 3.48 -4.51
N GLY A 45 3.29 2.15 -4.34
CA GLY A 45 4.37 1.44 -3.67
C GLY A 45 3.95 0.09 -3.09
N TYR A 46 4.68 -0.34 -2.05
CA TYR A 46 4.43 -1.60 -1.33
C TYR A 46 4.25 -1.38 0.17
N LEU A 47 3.38 -2.15 0.83
CA LEU A 47 3.33 -2.17 2.29
C LEU A 47 4.72 -2.48 2.91
N PRO A 48 5.04 -1.93 4.09
CA PRO A 48 6.25 -2.31 4.82
C PRO A 48 6.33 -3.83 5.03
N ARG A 49 7.52 -4.41 4.89
CA ARG A 49 7.75 -5.85 5.08
C ARG A 49 7.35 -6.36 6.46
N ALA A 50 7.49 -5.53 7.50
CA ALA A 50 7.10 -5.90 8.86
C ALA A 50 5.58 -6.11 9.02
N GLU A 51 4.77 -5.57 8.10
CA GLU A 51 3.31 -5.50 8.22
C GLU A 51 2.60 -6.26 7.08
N ASN A 52 3.30 -6.63 6.00
CA ASN A 52 2.69 -7.18 4.78
C ASN A 52 2.23 -8.65 4.93
N LEU A 53 2.79 -9.43 5.87
CA LEU A 53 2.57 -10.86 6.00
C LEU A 53 1.08 -11.24 6.13
N VAL A 54 0.38 -10.60 7.05
CA VAL A 54 -1.04 -10.91 7.34
C VAL A 54 -1.91 -10.53 6.15
N VAL A 55 -1.66 -9.35 5.58
CA VAL A 55 -2.40 -8.82 4.43
C VAL A 55 -2.22 -9.70 3.20
N SER A 56 -0.97 -10.07 2.88
CA SER A 56 -0.63 -10.97 1.78
C SER A 56 -1.38 -12.30 1.89
N ARG A 57 -1.36 -12.94 3.06
CA ARG A 57 -2.05 -14.23 3.30
C ARG A 57 -3.57 -14.12 3.14
N LEU A 58 -4.17 -13.01 3.56
CA LEU A 58 -5.62 -12.80 3.41
C LEU A 58 -5.98 -12.62 1.92
N LEU A 59 -5.22 -11.82 1.19
CA LEU A 59 -5.40 -11.62 -0.24
C LEU A 59 -5.20 -12.92 -1.04
N ALA A 60 -4.18 -13.72 -0.72
CA ALA A 60 -3.93 -15.04 -1.31
C ALA A 60 -5.12 -16.00 -1.13
N ARG A 61 -5.85 -15.86 -0.02
CA ARG A 61 -7.10 -16.61 0.26
C ARG A 61 -8.33 -15.99 -0.39
N ARG A 62 -8.15 -15.15 -1.41
CA ARG A 62 -9.20 -14.41 -2.13
C ARG A 62 -10.10 -13.58 -1.21
N ARG A 63 -9.59 -13.11 -0.07
CA ARG A 63 -10.28 -12.10 0.73
C ARG A 63 -10.10 -10.74 0.07
N THR A 64 -11.17 -9.95 0.03
CA THR A 64 -11.11 -8.59 -0.48
C THR A 64 -10.68 -7.67 0.65
N LEU A 65 -9.55 -6.99 0.47
CA LEU A 65 -9.07 -5.98 1.40
C LEU A 65 -8.92 -4.64 0.67
N SER A 66 -9.20 -3.56 1.38
CA SER A 66 -8.86 -2.21 0.97
C SER A 66 -8.02 -1.55 2.07
N ALA A 67 -7.42 -0.41 1.75
CA ALA A 67 -6.83 0.44 2.77
C ALA A 67 -7.40 1.85 2.65
N ARG A 68 -7.39 2.57 3.77
CA ARG A 68 -7.73 3.99 3.81
C ARG A 68 -6.55 4.78 4.34
N VAL A 69 -6.22 5.89 3.69
CA VAL A 69 -5.20 6.81 4.21
C VAL A 69 -5.71 7.40 5.51
N ARG A 70 -5.10 7.04 6.64
CA ARG A 70 -5.38 7.64 7.94
C ARG A 70 -4.69 8.97 8.09
N ARG A 71 -3.40 9.03 7.72
CA ARG A 71 -2.58 10.24 7.82
C ARG A 71 -1.45 10.24 6.80
N LEU A 72 -1.13 11.43 6.31
CA LEU A 72 0.08 11.73 5.54
C LEU A 72 1.13 12.32 6.48
N LEU A 73 2.37 11.85 6.37
CA LEU A 73 3.51 12.34 7.15
C LEU A 73 4.56 12.95 6.21
N PRO A 74 4.36 14.20 5.74
CA PRO A 74 5.32 14.88 4.88
C PRO A 74 6.60 15.16 5.67
N GLY A 75 7.68 14.45 5.35
CA GLY A 75 8.97 14.55 6.05
C GLY A 75 9.45 13.26 6.70
N ALA A 76 8.60 12.23 6.76
CA ALA A 76 9.05 10.91 7.18
C ALA A 76 9.98 10.28 6.13
N GLU A 77 10.91 9.43 6.60
CA GLU A 77 11.77 8.63 5.73
C GLU A 77 10.92 7.83 4.72
N HIS A 78 11.53 7.44 3.60
CA HIS A 78 10.84 6.92 2.41
C HIS A 78 9.74 5.89 2.70
N ASP A 79 9.90 5.08 3.75
CA ASP A 79 8.98 4.00 4.11
C ASP A 79 7.89 4.37 5.15
N GLN A 80 7.76 5.62 5.60
CA GLN A 80 6.81 5.99 6.67
C GLN A 80 5.89 7.16 6.33
N ARG A 81 5.77 7.51 5.05
CA ARG A 81 4.99 8.70 4.61
C ARG A 81 3.47 8.53 4.68
N LEU A 82 2.98 7.30 4.87
CA LEU A 82 1.57 6.95 4.92
C LEU A 82 1.25 6.07 6.12
N LEU A 83 0.30 6.52 6.92
CA LEU A 83 -0.39 5.66 7.87
C LEU A 83 -1.69 5.20 7.23
N LEU A 84 -1.90 3.89 7.20
CA LEU A 84 -3.04 3.25 6.55
C LEU A 84 -3.84 2.44 7.57
N ASP A 85 -5.15 2.48 7.46
CA ASP A 85 -6.03 1.50 8.10
C ASP A 85 -6.41 0.45 7.05
N VAL A 86 -6.12 -0.82 7.31
CA VAL A 86 -6.53 -1.93 6.45
C VAL A 86 -7.96 -2.33 6.83
N LEU A 87 -8.83 -2.37 5.82
CA LEU A 87 -10.25 -2.64 5.96
C LEU A 87 -10.59 -3.94 5.22
N MET A 88 -11.34 -4.81 5.88
CA MET A 88 -11.91 -6.00 5.27
C MET A 88 -13.27 -5.64 4.67
N LEU A 89 -13.49 -6.00 3.40
CA LEU A 89 -14.75 -5.77 2.67
C LEU A 89 -15.63 -7.01 2.68
#